data_AF-A0A1X7SS33-F1
#
_entry.id   AF-A0A1X7SS33-F1
#
_cell.length_a   1.000
_cell.length_b   1.000
_cell.length_c   1.000
_cell.angle_alpha   90.00
_cell.angle_beta   90.00
_cell.angle_gamma   90.00
#
_symmetry.space_group_name_H-M   'P 1'
#
loop_
_entity.id
_entity.type
_entity.pdbx_description
1 polymer ?
#
loop_
_entity_poly.entity_id
_entity_poly.type
_entity_poly.pdbx_seq_one_letter_code
_entity_poly.pdbx_strand_id
1 'polypeptide(L)'
;MTDPGDDTEANKIINEIVEAIPNAEGKFDSNWVYFIDSGGQTAFQELLPLFTRASSFNIITLDISKGIDEKLKQEYRINGESFTQVAKNSAGDSEPFSYTNIQFIKDVLSSGAILQPYHAPESEENTSPGSATPQYPQYFVLGTHKDKAKQKVTKKYNEKLLSLMSGPEKKGYRIIPAIENGDIIYAVNTMLKSPEREKEAKRLCKIIHKNVSGDKIHIPFQWFAFELTLLEKAKSRSFLQMGDVLLAGKSLQMTDTDTMKALRYLHNVTVILYYPQVLPDFVFVDPHPILDILSRLLALVTYQIPREHLGHFVKEGVDLSESEKDNLTKNGLFTQALLEKLKDDEDFPKPDFIKLLLHLHIIIETNKQGQYFIPSALPSYPKTTKPPKSDIIDPIQIIWRSPIMEQEQDPRVILPVPFGIFPLAIVNLMKRNKATKILFS
;
A
#
# COMPACT_ATOMS: atom_id res chain seq x y z
N MET A 1 22.31 2.94 -31.79
CA MET A 1 20.87 3.29 -31.74
C MET A 1 20.20 2.45 -32.78
N THR A 2 19.46 1.43 -32.35
CA THR A 2 18.59 0.61 -33.20
C THR A 2 17.41 1.47 -33.65
N ASP A 3 17.00 1.32 -34.91
CA ASP A 3 15.83 1.97 -35.49
C ASP A 3 14.57 1.56 -34.68
N PRO A 4 13.64 2.46 -34.31
CA PRO A 4 12.37 2.09 -33.66
C PRO A 4 11.59 0.99 -34.39
N GLY A 5 11.79 0.83 -35.70
CA GLY A 5 11.20 -0.26 -36.49
C GLY A 5 11.77 -1.66 -36.21
N ASP A 6 12.92 -1.75 -35.51
CA ASP A 6 13.67 -2.99 -35.27
C ASP A 6 13.62 -3.44 -33.78
N ASP A 7 12.69 -2.87 -33.00
CA ASP A 7 12.44 -3.27 -31.61
C ASP A 7 11.81 -4.67 -31.57
N THR A 8 12.67 -5.69 -31.43
CA THR A 8 12.28 -7.10 -31.48
C THR A 8 11.27 -7.45 -30.38
N GLU A 9 11.36 -6.84 -29.19
CA GLU A 9 10.40 -7.11 -28.11
C GLU A 9 9.02 -6.49 -28.39
N ALA A 10 8.97 -5.23 -28.81
CA ALA A 10 7.71 -4.58 -29.15
C ALA A 10 7.03 -5.26 -30.34
N ASN A 11 7.79 -5.61 -31.38
CA ASN A 11 7.29 -6.34 -32.56
C ASN A 11 6.79 -7.73 -32.19
N LYS A 12 7.51 -8.46 -31.31
CA LYS A 12 7.06 -9.75 -30.76
C LYS A 12 5.72 -9.59 -30.04
N ILE A 13 5.58 -8.62 -29.15
CA ILE A 13 4.34 -8.40 -28.38
C ILE A 13 3.18 -8.02 -29.30
N ILE A 14 3.39 -7.10 -30.26
CA ILE A 14 2.35 -6.78 -31.25
C ILE A 14 1.93 -8.03 -32.01
N ASN A 15 2.89 -8.83 -32.50
CA ASN A 15 2.59 -10.05 -33.25
C ASN A 15 1.85 -11.06 -32.39
N GLU A 16 2.28 -11.30 -31.14
CA GLU A 16 1.59 -12.19 -30.19
C GLU A 16 0.16 -11.71 -29.93
N ILE A 17 -0.06 -10.41 -29.74
CA ILE A 17 -1.40 -9.89 -29.55
C ILE A 17 -2.22 -10.08 -30.83
N VAL A 18 -1.71 -9.67 -32.00
CA VAL A 18 -2.39 -9.77 -33.31
C VAL A 18 -2.71 -11.22 -33.67
N GLU A 19 -1.84 -12.18 -33.36
CA GLU A 19 -2.09 -13.62 -33.57
C GLU A 19 -3.12 -14.18 -32.59
N ALA A 20 -3.14 -13.65 -31.36
CA ALA A 20 -4.13 -14.03 -30.36
C ALA A 20 -5.53 -13.46 -30.68
N ILE A 21 -5.63 -12.28 -31.33
CA ILE A 21 -6.92 -11.61 -31.58
C ILE A 21 -7.93 -12.50 -32.34
N PRO A 22 -7.61 -13.08 -33.51
CA PRO A 22 -8.56 -13.90 -34.28
C PRO A 22 -8.95 -15.20 -33.57
N ASN A 23 -8.08 -15.70 -32.70
CA ASN A 23 -8.24 -16.95 -31.98
C ASN A 23 -8.84 -16.76 -30.58
N ALA A 24 -9.03 -15.51 -30.14
CA ALA A 24 -9.63 -15.19 -28.87
C ALA A 24 -11.11 -15.55 -28.91
N GLU A 25 -11.50 -16.60 -28.20
CA GLU A 25 -12.90 -17.00 -28.02
C GLU A 25 -13.70 -15.98 -27.15
N GLY A 26 -13.01 -15.01 -26.54
CA GLY A 26 -13.58 -13.92 -25.74
C GLY A 26 -13.58 -12.58 -26.47
N LYS A 27 -14.48 -11.67 -26.07
CA LYS A 27 -14.31 -10.24 -26.38
C LYS A 27 -13.07 -9.73 -25.62
N PHE A 28 -12.45 -8.62 -26.06
CA PHE A 28 -11.44 -7.90 -25.27
C PHE A 28 -12.05 -7.18 -24.05
N ASP A 29 -12.98 -7.85 -23.36
CA ASP A 29 -13.59 -7.48 -22.09
C ASP A 29 -13.09 -8.38 -20.95
N SER A 30 -11.94 -9.02 -21.16
CA SER A 30 -11.25 -9.83 -20.16
C SER A 30 -10.86 -8.99 -18.93
N ASN A 31 -11.09 -9.54 -17.75
CA ASN A 31 -10.75 -8.90 -16.48
C ASN A 31 -9.28 -9.14 -16.16
N TRP A 32 -8.53 -8.06 -15.98
CA TRP A 32 -7.14 -8.09 -15.51
C TRP A 32 -7.12 -7.81 -14.00
N VAL A 33 -6.35 -8.61 -13.26
CA VAL A 33 -6.22 -8.46 -11.81
C VAL A 33 -4.74 -8.41 -11.46
N TYR A 34 -4.30 -7.27 -10.92
CA TYR A 34 -2.96 -7.09 -10.36
C TYR A 34 -3.03 -7.29 -8.85
N PHE A 35 -2.28 -8.26 -8.33
CA PHE A 35 -2.18 -8.49 -6.90
C PHE A 35 -0.93 -7.82 -6.35
N ILE A 36 -1.13 -6.90 -5.40
CA ILE A 36 -0.06 -6.33 -4.59
C ILE A 36 -0.29 -6.80 -3.16
N ASP A 37 0.65 -7.60 -2.64
CA ASP A 37 0.64 -7.99 -1.23
C ASP A 37 1.48 -6.99 -0.42
N SER A 38 0.80 -6.25 0.47
CA SER A 38 1.46 -5.27 1.35
C SER A 38 2.07 -5.90 2.60
N GLY A 39 2.01 -7.23 2.75
CA GLY A 39 2.63 -7.95 3.86
C GLY A 39 1.95 -7.78 5.22
N GLY A 40 0.91 -6.93 5.33
CA GLY A 40 0.06 -6.76 6.52
C GLY A 40 0.77 -6.20 7.77
N GLN A 41 2.07 -5.95 7.75
CA GLN A 41 2.82 -5.49 8.92
C GLN A 41 2.52 -4.02 9.20
N THR A 42 2.47 -3.64 10.48
CA THR A 42 2.04 -2.29 10.90
C THR A 42 2.85 -1.18 10.26
N ALA A 43 4.15 -1.36 10.10
CA ALA A 43 5.02 -0.36 9.49
C ALA A 43 4.67 -0.12 8.00
N PHE A 44 4.13 -1.14 7.32
CA PHE A 44 3.59 -1.01 5.96
C PHE A 44 2.19 -0.43 5.89
N GLN A 45 1.38 -0.63 6.94
CA GLN A 45 0.06 0.01 7.01
C GLN A 45 0.18 1.54 7.04
N GLU A 46 1.27 2.08 7.61
CA GLU A 46 1.58 3.52 7.57
C GLU A 46 1.98 4.01 6.17
N LEU A 47 2.53 3.12 5.35
CA LEU A 47 2.95 3.39 3.98
C LEU A 47 1.88 3.00 2.95
N LEU A 48 0.82 2.32 3.38
CA LEU A 48 -0.27 1.84 2.55
C LEU A 48 -0.91 2.97 1.71
N PRO A 49 -1.14 4.19 2.21
CA PRO A 49 -1.60 5.32 1.39
C PRO A 49 -0.73 5.61 0.16
N LEU A 50 0.54 5.18 0.15
CA LEU A 50 1.45 5.36 -0.98
C LEU A 50 1.27 4.33 -2.08
N PHE A 51 0.63 3.19 -1.79
CA PHE A 51 0.35 2.11 -2.74
C PHE A 51 -1.14 1.98 -3.06
N THR A 52 -2.01 2.39 -2.15
CA THR A 52 -3.44 2.48 -2.41
C THR A 52 -3.74 3.71 -3.25
N ARG A 53 -4.59 3.52 -4.25
CA ARG A 53 -5.07 4.57 -5.15
C ARG A 53 -6.59 4.57 -5.15
N ALA A 54 -7.20 5.67 -5.56
CA ALA A 54 -8.65 5.82 -5.49
C ALA A 54 -9.42 4.85 -6.42
N SER A 55 -8.77 4.27 -7.42
CA SER A 55 -9.29 3.21 -8.29
C SER A 55 -8.91 1.78 -7.86
N SER A 56 -8.41 1.59 -6.63
CA SER A 56 -7.97 0.27 -6.15
C SER A 56 -9.11 -0.59 -5.58
N PHE A 57 -9.05 -1.90 -5.89
CA PHE A 57 -9.81 -2.93 -5.20
C PHE A 57 -8.89 -3.64 -4.18
N ASN A 58 -9.22 -3.49 -2.91
CA ASN A 58 -8.40 -3.96 -1.78
C ASN A 58 -9.05 -5.15 -1.10
N ILE A 59 -8.28 -6.21 -0.86
CA ILE A 59 -8.74 -7.37 -0.08
C ILE A 59 -8.17 -7.28 1.33
N ILE A 60 -9.04 -7.08 2.32
CA ILE A 60 -8.67 -7.09 3.73
C ILE A 60 -8.76 -8.52 4.25
N THR A 61 -7.63 -9.11 4.64
CA THR A 61 -7.58 -10.45 5.21
C THR A 61 -7.62 -10.39 6.74
N LEU A 62 -8.50 -11.18 7.36
CA LEU A 62 -8.68 -11.22 8.82
C LEU A 62 -8.64 -12.66 9.33
N ASP A 63 -8.10 -12.87 10.52
CA ASP A 63 -8.24 -14.16 11.22
C ASP A 63 -9.58 -14.20 11.97
N ILE A 64 -10.57 -14.89 11.40
CA ILE A 64 -11.91 -15.02 12.00
C ILE A 64 -12.01 -16.20 12.98
N SER A 65 -10.93 -16.94 13.21
CA SER A 65 -10.85 -17.83 14.38
C SER A 65 -10.77 -17.02 15.69
N LYS A 66 -10.37 -15.74 15.58
CA LYS A 66 -10.23 -14.79 16.67
C LYS A 66 -11.39 -13.83 16.76
N GLY A 67 -11.69 -13.38 17.98
CA GLY A 67 -12.71 -12.37 18.22
C GLY A 67 -12.38 -11.05 17.53
N ILE A 68 -13.40 -10.31 17.09
CA ILE A 68 -13.18 -9.01 16.40
C ILE A 68 -12.45 -7.98 17.28
N ASP A 69 -12.66 -8.06 18.60
CA ASP A 69 -12.02 -7.24 19.63
C ASP A 69 -10.83 -7.96 20.32
N GLU A 70 -10.44 -9.14 19.85
CA GLU A 70 -9.29 -9.87 20.38
C GLU A 70 -8.00 -9.21 19.90
N LYS A 71 -7.10 -8.88 20.83
CA LYS A 71 -5.79 -8.34 20.49
C LYS A 71 -4.92 -9.43 19.88
N LEU A 72 -4.41 -9.17 18.68
CA LEU A 72 -3.50 -10.04 17.95
C LEU A 72 -2.10 -9.47 18.05
N LYS A 73 -1.14 -10.32 18.44
CA LYS A 73 0.28 -9.98 18.34
C LYS A 73 0.70 -10.07 16.89
N GLN A 74 1.45 -9.08 16.42
CA GLN A 74 2.06 -9.15 15.09
C GLN A 74 3.33 -10.00 15.13
N GLU A 75 3.47 -10.82 14.09
CA GLU A 75 4.69 -11.55 13.75
C GLU A 75 5.15 -11.05 12.38
N TYR A 76 6.44 -10.76 12.25
CA TYR A 76 7.05 -10.55 10.93
C TYR A 76 7.39 -11.91 10.34
N ARG A 77 7.10 -12.11 9.05
CA ARG A 77 7.47 -13.34 8.36
C ARG A 77 8.25 -13.05 7.10
N ILE A 78 9.35 -13.76 6.92
CA ILE A 78 10.16 -13.74 5.71
C ILE A 78 10.67 -15.15 5.46
N ASN A 79 10.55 -15.63 4.21
CA ASN A 79 11.00 -16.98 3.81
C ASN A 79 10.49 -18.14 4.69
N GLY A 80 9.29 -18.01 5.26
CA GLY A 80 8.68 -19.02 6.13
C GLY A 80 9.12 -18.96 7.61
N GLU A 81 10.05 -18.08 7.95
CA GLU A 81 10.48 -17.83 9.32
C GLU A 81 9.61 -16.76 9.98
N SER A 82 9.44 -16.83 11.30
CA SER A 82 8.60 -15.90 12.06
C SER A 82 9.41 -15.21 13.15
N PHE A 83 9.32 -13.87 13.18
CA PHE A 83 10.06 -13.01 14.09
C PHE A 83 9.09 -12.28 15.01
N THR A 84 9.44 -12.25 16.29
CA THR A 84 8.65 -11.56 17.30
C THR A 84 9.14 -10.13 17.47
N GLN A 85 8.21 -9.26 17.84
CA GLN A 85 8.53 -7.85 18.07
C GLN A 85 9.47 -7.69 19.26
N VAL A 86 10.33 -6.66 19.22
CA VAL A 86 11.21 -6.33 20.35
C VAL A 86 10.37 -6.07 21.60
N ALA A 87 10.56 -6.90 22.63
CA ALA A 87 9.75 -6.89 23.85
C ALA A 87 9.97 -5.67 24.77
N LYS A 88 10.99 -4.84 24.48
CA LYS A 88 11.35 -3.65 25.25
C LYS A 88 11.86 -2.56 24.31
N ASN A 89 11.16 -1.44 24.22
CA ASN A 89 11.77 -0.20 23.72
C ASN A 89 12.79 0.33 24.75
N SER A 90 13.54 1.36 24.39
CA SER A 90 14.59 1.96 25.24
C SER A 90 14.07 2.50 26.58
N ALA A 91 12.74 2.60 26.74
CA ALA A 91 12.06 3.03 27.96
C ALA A 91 11.62 1.88 28.88
N GLY A 92 11.86 0.61 28.50
CA GLY A 92 11.67 -0.56 29.38
C GLY A 92 10.23 -1.06 29.56
N ASP A 93 9.22 -0.34 29.05
CA ASP A 93 7.82 -0.50 29.46
C ASP A 93 6.83 -0.85 28.32
N SER A 94 7.28 -1.05 27.09
CA SER A 94 6.37 -1.30 25.96
C SER A 94 6.02 -2.78 25.78
N GLU A 95 4.74 -3.14 25.91
CA GLU A 95 4.23 -4.40 25.37
C GLU A 95 4.38 -4.45 23.83
N PRO A 96 4.52 -5.64 23.23
CA PRO A 96 4.45 -5.80 21.78
C PRO A 96 3.19 -5.12 21.23
N PHE A 97 3.37 -4.42 20.11
CA PHE A 97 2.28 -3.87 19.31
C PHE A 97 1.26 -4.96 19.01
N SER A 98 0.03 -4.67 19.37
CA SER A 98 -1.11 -5.53 19.11
C SER A 98 -2.30 -4.67 18.72
N TYR A 99 -3.04 -5.14 17.74
CA TYR A 99 -4.31 -4.54 17.35
C TYR A 99 -5.40 -5.60 17.37
N THR A 100 -6.62 -5.11 17.49
CA THR A 100 -7.81 -5.91 17.24
C THR A 100 -8.14 -5.91 15.76
N ASN A 101 -8.82 -6.94 15.27
CA ASN A 101 -9.28 -6.96 13.89
C ASN A 101 -10.16 -5.74 13.56
N ILE A 102 -10.95 -5.22 14.51
CA ILE A 102 -11.72 -3.98 14.26
C ILE A 102 -10.85 -2.73 14.15
N GLN A 103 -9.76 -2.62 14.91
CA GLN A 103 -8.82 -1.50 14.74
C GLN A 103 -8.23 -1.55 13.33
N PHE A 104 -7.64 -2.68 12.95
CA PHE A 104 -7.06 -2.86 11.63
C PHE A 104 -8.02 -2.54 10.47
N ILE A 105 -9.26 -3.03 10.51
CA ILE A 105 -10.27 -2.71 9.49
C ILE A 105 -10.49 -1.20 9.41
N LYS A 106 -10.75 -0.55 10.55
CA LYS A 106 -11.03 0.88 10.61
C LYS A 106 -9.85 1.71 10.08
N ASP A 107 -8.65 1.30 10.44
CA ASP A 107 -7.40 1.94 10.07
C ASP A 107 -7.21 1.89 8.54
N VAL A 108 -7.32 0.70 7.94
CA VAL A 108 -7.25 0.50 6.49
C VAL A 108 -8.31 1.32 5.74
N LEU A 109 -9.54 1.34 6.23
CA LEU A 109 -10.62 2.12 5.61
C LEU A 109 -10.36 3.63 5.69
N SER A 110 -9.86 4.14 6.81
CA SER A 110 -9.51 5.56 6.95
C SER A 110 -8.34 5.98 6.08
N SER A 111 -7.35 5.11 5.87
CA SER A 111 -6.24 5.35 4.95
C SER A 111 -6.71 5.46 3.50
N GLY A 112 -7.74 4.72 3.09
CA GLY A 112 -8.38 4.93 1.79
C GLY A 112 -9.20 6.21 1.71
N ALA A 113 -9.90 6.56 2.80
CA ALA A 113 -10.81 7.70 2.85
C ALA A 113 -10.16 9.06 2.58
N ILE A 114 -8.85 9.19 2.87
CA ILE A 114 -8.09 10.43 2.62
C ILE A 114 -7.60 10.58 1.19
N LEU A 115 -7.68 9.53 0.38
CA LEU A 115 -7.30 9.62 -1.02
C LEU A 115 -8.33 10.48 -1.75
N GLN A 116 -7.85 11.45 -2.52
CA GLN A 116 -8.74 12.22 -3.39
C GLN A 116 -9.42 11.25 -4.37
N PRO A 117 -10.73 11.36 -4.58
CA PRO A 117 -11.43 10.52 -5.53
C PRO A 117 -10.78 10.62 -6.92
N TYR A 118 -10.61 9.48 -7.59
CA TYR A 118 -10.08 9.50 -8.95
C TYR A 118 -11.20 9.90 -9.91
N HIS A 119 -10.93 10.93 -10.70
CA HIS A 119 -11.73 11.29 -11.85
C HIS A 119 -11.00 10.74 -13.07
N ALA A 120 -11.54 9.69 -13.69
CA ALA A 120 -11.00 9.18 -14.94
C ALA A 120 -10.97 10.32 -15.97
N PRO A 121 -9.91 10.41 -16.80
CA PRO A 121 -9.88 11.38 -17.88
C PRO A 121 -11.12 11.19 -18.75
N GLU A 122 -11.85 12.28 -19.01
CA GLU A 122 -12.99 12.29 -19.91
C GLU A 122 -12.55 11.68 -21.25
N SER A 123 -13.25 10.64 -21.72
CA SER A 123 -13.20 10.31 -23.13
C SER A 123 -13.77 11.52 -23.86
N GLU A 124 -12.90 12.34 -24.47
CA GLU A 124 -13.29 13.59 -25.17
C GLU A 124 -14.31 13.37 -26.31
N GLU A 125 -14.67 12.13 -26.62
CA GLU A 125 -15.79 11.79 -27.49
C GLU A 125 -16.86 11.06 -26.69
N ASN A 126 -17.77 11.80 -26.06
CA ASN A 126 -19.22 11.56 -26.15
C ASN A 126 -19.98 12.60 -25.33
N THR A 127 -20.67 13.47 -26.06
CA THR A 127 -21.67 14.42 -25.57
C THR A 127 -22.81 13.69 -24.87
N SER A 128 -22.67 13.48 -23.56
CA SER A 128 -23.80 13.27 -22.65
C SER A 128 -23.38 13.80 -21.28
N PRO A 129 -24.14 14.73 -20.66
CA PRO A 129 -23.91 15.15 -19.29
C PRO A 129 -24.34 13.99 -18.37
N GLY A 130 -23.45 13.01 -18.21
CA GLY A 130 -23.69 11.76 -17.50
C GLY A 130 -22.49 11.41 -16.63
N SER A 131 -22.46 11.99 -15.44
CA SER A 131 -21.71 11.57 -14.23
C SER A 131 -20.35 10.90 -14.43
N ALA A 132 -19.26 11.67 -14.37
CA ALA A 132 -17.99 11.15 -13.87
C ALA A 132 -18.14 10.84 -12.37
N THR A 133 -18.76 9.70 -12.02
CA THR A 133 -18.89 9.27 -10.63
C THR A 133 -17.48 9.14 -10.04
N PRO A 134 -17.16 9.87 -8.96
CA PRO A 134 -15.85 9.77 -8.34
C PRO A 134 -15.57 8.33 -7.92
N GLN A 135 -14.42 7.78 -8.32
CA GLN A 135 -14.01 6.44 -7.88
C GLN A 135 -13.39 6.54 -6.48
N TYR A 136 -13.86 5.68 -5.60
CA TYR A 136 -13.37 5.53 -4.23
C TYR A 136 -12.71 4.16 -4.07
N PRO A 137 -11.70 4.03 -3.19
CA PRO A 137 -11.14 2.74 -2.82
C PRO A 137 -12.24 1.75 -2.41
N GLN A 138 -12.21 0.58 -3.03
CA GLN A 138 -13.15 -0.50 -2.76
C GLN A 138 -12.47 -1.55 -1.86
N TYR A 139 -13.22 -2.13 -0.93
CA TYR A 139 -12.72 -3.06 0.06
C TYR A 139 -13.57 -4.31 0.13
N PHE A 140 -12.95 -5.47 -0.07
CA PHE A 140 -13.56 -6.78 0.15
C PHE A 140 -12.94 -7.45 1.36
N VAL A 141 -13.75 -7.98 2.27
CA VAL A 141 -13.25 -8.55 3.53
C VAL A 141 -13.25 -10.07 3.46
N LEU A 142 -12.04 -10.65 3.53
CA LEU A 142 -11.78 -12.08 3.48
C LEU A 142 -11.42 -12.60 4.89
N GLY A 143 -12.30 -13.42 5.46
CA GLY A 143 -12.07 -14.09 6.74
C GLY A 143 -11.36 -15.43 6.57
N THR A 144 -10.13 -15.55 7.03
CA THR A 144 -9.32 -16.79 7.02
C THR A 144 -9.63 -17.68 8.23
N HIS A 145 -9.19 -18.94 8.20
CA HIS A 145 -9.42 -19.91 9.28
C HIS A 145 -10.91 -20.24 9.52
N LYS A 146 -11.70 -20.31 8.44
CA LYS A 146 -13.12 -20.72 8.49
C LYS A 146 -13.35 -22.04 9.23
N ASP A 147 -12.42 -22.98 9.10
CA ASP A 147 -12.43 -24.28 9.78
C ASP A 147 -12.39 -24.18 11.32
N LYS A 148 -11.88 -23.07 11.85
CA LYS A 148 -11.76 -22.80 13.30
C LYS A 148 -12.74 -21.73 13.78
N ALA A 149 -13.39 -21.01 12.86
CA ALA A 149 -14.28 -19.90 13.17
C ALA A 149 -15.60 -20.38 13.79
N LYS A 150 -16.00 -19.76 14.90
CA LYS A 150 -17.31 -20.02 15.51
C LYS A 150 -18.36 -19.14 14.84
N GLN A 151 -19.56 -19.67 14.56
CA GLN A 151 -20.64 -18.91 13.91
C GLN A 151 -20.99 -17.59 14.64
N LYS A 152 -20.97 -17.58 15.98
CA LYS A 152 -21.18 -16.36 16.79
C LYS A 152 -20.12 -15.29 16.53
N VAL A 153 -18.88 -15.69 16.24
CA VAL A 153 -17.79 -14.77 15.90
C VAL A 153 -18.04 -14.16 14.52
N THR A 154 -18.34 -14.98 13.50
CA THR A 154 -18.68 -14.50 12.14
C THR A 154 -19.85 -13.52 12.16
N LYS A 155 -20.90 -13.80 12.96
CA LYS A 155 -22.04 -12.88 13.11
C LYS A 155 -21.62 -11.49 13.62
N LYS A 156 -20.72 -11.43 14.60
CA LYS A 156 -20.18 -10.15 15.10
C LYS A 156 -19.40 -9.39 14.02
N TYR A 157 -18.62 -10.08 13.18
CA TYR A 157 -17.96 -9.44 12.04
C TYR A 157 -18.99 -8.83 11.09
N ASN A 158 -20.04 -9.57 10.72
CA ASN A 158 -21.10 -9.08 9.84
C ASN A 158 -21.85 -7.87 10.41
N GLU A 159 -22.27 -7.93 11.69
CA GLU A 159 -22.89 -6.79 12.37
C GLU A 159 -22.00 -5.55 12.33
N LYS A 160 -20.68 -5.73 12.54
CA LYS A 160 -19.74 -4.62 12.53
C LYS A 160 -19.48 -4.08 11.13
N LEU A 161 -19.28 -4.94 10.13
CA LEU A 161 -19.11 -4.52 8.73
C LEU A 161 -20.36 -3.80 8.22
N LEU A 162 -21.55 -4.27 8.57
CA LEU A 162 -22.81 -3.58 8.27
C LEU A 162 -22.80 -2.16 8.84
N SER A 163 -22.40 -1.99 10.10
CA SER A 163 -22.28 -0.65 10.71
C SER A 163 -21.26 0.26 10.01
N LEU A 164 -20.20 -0.30 9.42
CA LEU A 164 -19.20 0.46 8.68
C LEU A 164 -19.68 0.83 7.28
N MET A 165 -20.56 0.01 6.69
CA MET A 165 -21.25 0.29 5.42
C MET A 165 -22.35 1.33 5.57
N SER A 166 -23.09 1.35 6.69
CA SER A 166 -24.17 2.31 6.94
C SER A 166 -23.65 3.73 7.22
N GLY A 167 -24.22 4.75 6.58
CA GLY A 167 -23.89 6.17 6.75
C GLY A 167 -23.97 6.96 5.43
N PRO A 168 -23.76 8.29 5.44
CA PRO A 168 -23.87 9.11 4.24
C PRO A 168 -22.87 8.69 3.16
N GLU A 169 -23.25 8.86 1.89
CA GLU A 169 -22.58 8.39 0.67
C GLU A 169 -21.13 8.89 0.47
N LYS A 170 -20.57 9.68 1.39
CA LYS A 170 -19.27 10.35 1.25
C LYS A 170 -18.27 9.97 2.35
N LYS A 171 -18.14 8.67 2.67
CA LYS A 171 -17.07 8.19 3.57
C LYS A 171 -15.68 8.11 2.93
N GLY A 172 -15.58 8.36 1.63
CA GLY A 172 -14.31 8.25 0.89
C GLY A 172 -13.88 6.81 0.59
N TYR A 173 -14.70 5.80 0.93
CA TYR A 173 -14.43 4.39 0.65
C TYR A 173 -15.74 3.61 0.44
N ARG A 174 -15.64 2.42 -0.18
CA ARG A 174 -16.76 1.48 -0.34
C ARG A 174 -16.37 0.08 0.12
N ILE A 175 -17.16 -0.53 1.01
CA ILE A 175 -17.03 -1.95 1.33
C ILE A 175 -17.94 -2.74 0.40
N ILE A 176 -17.39 -3.75 -0.26
CA ILE A 176 -18.09 -4.67 -1.14
C ILE A 176 -18.50 -5.89 -0.32
N PRO A 177 -19.81 -6.15 -0.16
CA PRO A 177 -20.28 -7.31 0.58
C PRO A 177 -20.14 -8.58 -0.27
N ALA A 178 -19.76 -9.69 0.37
CA ALA A 178 -19.75 -11.00 -0.29
C ALA A 178 -21.17 -11.46 -0.69
N ILE A 179 -22.16 -11.21 0.18
CA ILE A 179 -23.56 -11.66 0.10
C ILE A 179 -23.64 -13.15 -0.25
N GLU A 180 -22.92 -13.94 0.54
CA GLU A 180 -23.00 -15.39 0.51
C GLU A 180 -23.72 -15.86 1.78
N ASN A 181 -24.87 -16.53 1.63
CA ASN A 181 -25.72 -16.94 2.76
C ASN A 181 -26.14 -15.77 3.69
N GLY A 182 -26.17 -14.54 3.17
CA GLY A 182 -26.47 -13.33 3.95
C GLY A 182 -25.27 -12.72 4.69
N ASP A 183 -24.08 -13.31 4.59
CA ASP A 183 -22.87 -12.80 5.20
C ASP A 183 -22.18 -11.73 4.32
N ILE A 184 -21.69 -10.66 4.96
CA ILE A 184 -20.89 -9.59 4.35
C ILE A 184 -19.44 -10.02 4.22
N ILE A 185 -18.88 -10.66 5.26
CA ILE A 185 -17.53 -11.24 5.25
C ILE A 185 -17.51 -12.56 4.47
N TYR A 186 -16.52 -12.76 3.61
CA TYR A 186 -16.33 -14.04 2.93
C TYR A 186 -15.39 -14.93 3.75
N ALA A 187 -15.92 -15.98 4.38
CA ALA A 187 -15.13 -16.91 5.17
C ALA A 187 -14.53 -18.02 4.31
N VAL A 188 -13.20 -18.16 4.32
CA VAL A 188 -12.42 -19.14 3.56
C VAL A 188 -11.57 -20.03 4.46
N ASN A 189 -11.46 -21.31 4.09
CA ASN A 189 -10.47 -22.23 4.66
C ASN A 189 -9.25 -22.26 3.72
N THR A 190 -8.17 -21.61 4.13
CA THR A 190 -6.92 -21.52 3.34
C THR A 190 -6.12 -22.82 3.32
N MET A 191 -6.48 -23.81 4.13
CA MET A 191 -5.81 -25.12 4.22
C MET A 191 -6.42 -26.17 3.28
N LEU A 192 -7.43 -25.82 2.49
CA LEU A 192 -8.00 -26.72 1.48
C LEU A 192 -6.95 -27.13 0.46
N LYS A 193 -7.00 -28.39 0.03
CA LYS A 193 -6.18 -28.93 -1.07
C LYS A 193 -6.99 -28.96 -2.36
N SER A 194 -6.32 -29.11 -3.51
CA SER A 194 -7.02 -29.38 -4.77
C SER A 194 -7.69 -30.76 -4.68
N PRO A 195 -8.94 -30.94 -5.15
CA PRO A 195 -9.72 -30.03 -6.01
C PRO A 195 -10.65 -29.02 -5.28
N GLU A 196 -10.88 -29.17 -3.98
CA GLU A 196 -11.80 -28.28 -3.23
C GLU A 196 -11.31 -26.83 -3.21
N ARG A 197 -9.99 -26.61 -3.09
CA ARG A 197 -9.37 -25.29 -3.15
C ARG A 197 -9.71 -24.55 -4.45
N GLU A 198 -9.69 -25.25 -5.59
CA GLU A 198 -10.00 -24.64 -6.89
C GLU A 198 -11.47 -24.28 -7.01
N LYS A 199 -12.38 -25.12 -6.47
CA LYS A 199 -13.81 -24.82 -6.43
C LYS A 199 -14.09 -23.58 -5.59
N GLU A 200 -13.45 -23.48 -4.42
CA GLU A 200 -13.56 -22.33 -3.52
C GLU A 200 -12.99 -21.06 -4.16
N ALA A 201 -11.83 -21.15 -4.83
CA ALA A 201 -11.23 -20.03 -5.57
C ALA A 201 -12.15 -19.54 -6.70
N LYS A 202 -12.69 -20.46 -7.52
CA LYS A 202 -13.66 -20.13 -8.59
C LYS A 202 -14.91 -19.45 -8.03
N ARG A 203 -15.38 -19.85 -6.85
CA ARG A 203 -16.51 -19.25 -6.16
C ARG A 203 -16.22 -17.82 -5.70
N LEU A 204 -15.08 -17.62 -5.03
CA LEU A 204 -14.60 -16.30 -4.61
C LEU A 204 -14.47 -15.35 -5.81
N CYS A 205 -13.83 -15.79 -6.89
CA CYS A 205 -13.67 -14.98 -8.11
C CYS A 205 -15.02 -14.54 -8.69
N LYS A 206 -16.03 -15.43 -8.72
CA LYS A 206 -17.37 -15.08 -9.21
C LYS A 206 -18.04 -14.01 -8.35
N ILE A 207 -17.87 -14.06 -7.04
CA ILE A 207 -18.44 -13.07 -6.11
C ILE A 207 -17.78 -11.72 -6.29
N ILE A 208 -16.45 -11.68 -6.34
CA ILE A 208 -15.69 -10.44 -6.58
C ILE A 208 -16.10 -9.84 -7.93
N HIS A 209 -16.09 -10.65 -8.98
CA HIS A 209 -16.46 -10.22 -10.33
C HIS A 209 -17.85 -9.58 -10.37
N LYS A 210 -18.88 -10.22 -9.80
CA LYS A 210 -20.25 -9.69 -9.78
C LYS A 210 -20.36 -8.31 -9.12
N ASN A 211 -19.49 -8.01 -8.16
CA ASN A 211 -19.55 -6.76 -7.39
C ASN A 211 -18.64 -5.65 -7.92
N VAL A 212 -17.60 -6.00 -8.69
CA VAL A 212 -16.61 -5.04 -9.24
C VAL A 212 -16.90 -4.69 -10.70
N SER A 213 -17.63 -5.53 -11.45
CA SER A 213 -17.81 -5.45 -12.92
C SER A 213 -18.63 -4.26 -13.47
N GLY A 214 -18.79 -3.17 -12.71
CA GLY A 214 -19.54 -1.99 -13.13
C GLY A 214 -18.72 -0.95 -13.91
N ASP A 215 -17.44 -0.81 -13.56
CA ASP A 215 -16.59 0.28 -14.08
C ASP A 215 -15.74 -0.22 -15.24
N LYS A 216 -16.19 0.00 -16.47
CA LYS A 216 -15.40 -0.26 -17.68
C LYS A 216 -14.53 0.96 -17.98
N ILE A 217 -13.22 0.76 -18.03
CA ILE A 217 -12.28 1.81 -18.46
C ILE A 217 -11.89 1.50 -19.91
N HIS A 218 -12.22 2.41 -20.82
CA HIS A 218 -11.74 2.34 -22.19
C HIS A 218 -10.33 2.92 -22.25
N ILE A 219 -9.35 2.11 -22.67
CA ILE A 219 -7.98 2.54 -22.90
C ILE A 219 -7.60 2.32 -24.37
N PRO A 220 -6.72 3.16 -24.92
CA PRO A 220 -6.11 2.87 -26.22
C PRO A 220 -5.40 1.52 -26.19
N PHE A 221 -5.58 0.73 -27.25
CA PHE A 221 -4.92 -0.58 -27.39
C PHE A 221 -3.39 -0.46 -27.25
N GLN A 222 -2.81 0.63 -27.77
CA GLN A 222 -1.38 0.90 -27.66
C GLN A 222 -0.91 0.99 -26.21
N TRP A 223 -1.75 1.46 -25.28
CA TRP A 223 -1.36 1.55 -23.86
C TRP A 223 -1.26 0.17 -23.22
N PHE A 224 -2.13 -0.76 -23.62
CA PHE A 224 -2.06 -2.15 -23.17
C PHE A 224 -0.81 -2.85 -23.74
N ALA A 225 -0.56 -2.73 -25.05
CA ALA A 225 0.66 -3.26 -25.65
C ALA A 225 1.93 -2.63 -25.03
N PHE A 226 1.85 -1.35 -24.67
CA PHE A 226 2.94 -0.61 -24.04
C PHE A 226 3.27 -1.15 -22.66
N GLU A 227 2.27 -1.39 -21.81
CA GLU A 227 2.47 -2.03 -20.50
C GLU A 227 3.22 -3.37 -20.63
N LEU A 228 2.73 -4.26 -21.50
CA LEU A 228 3.38 -5.56 -21.74
C LEU A 228 4.82 -5.39 -22.24
N THR A 229 5.06 -4.38 -23.08
CA THR A 229 6.40 -4.08 -23.60
C THR A 229 7.33 -3.59 -22.50
N LEU A 230 6.84 -2.78 -21.56
CA LEU A 230 7.63 -2.34 -20.40
C LEU A 230 8.00 -3.53 -19.52
N LEU A 231 7.06 -4.44 -19.24
CA LEU A 231 7.32 -5.65 -18.45
C LEU A 231 8.37 -6.55 -19.11
N GLU A 232 8.23 -6.83 -20.42
CA GLU A 232 9.18 -7.67 -21.16
C GLU A 232 10.56 -7.02 -21.23
N LYS A 233 10.65 -5.70 -21.43
CA LYS A 233 11.94 -4.99 -21.49
C LYS A 233 12.63 -4.92 -20.14
N ALA A 234 11.86 -4.76 -19.07
CA ALA A 234 12.42 -4.74 -17.73
C ALA A 234 12.99 -6.11 -17.33
N LYS A 235 12.45 -7.21 -17.88
CA LYS A 235 12.86 -8.59 -17.59
C LYS A 235 12.86 -8.84 -16.08
N SER A 236 14.04 -9.03 -15.49
CA SER A 236 14.24 -9.25 -14.05
C SER A 236 14.54 -7.97 -13.26
N ARG A 237 14.45 -6.79 -13.88
CA ARG A 237 14.64 -5.49 -13.24
C ARG A 237 13.28 -4.88 -12.92
N SER A 238 13.22 -4.10 -11.86
CA SER A 238 11.98 -3.40 -11.45
C SER A 238 11.79 -2.03 -12.06
N PHE A 239 12.80 -1.52 -12.77
CA PHE A 239 12.76 -0.19 -13.37
C PHE A 239 13.40 -0.13 -14.76
N LEU A 240 12.98 0.88 -15.51
CA LEU A 240 13.49 1.23 -16.83
C LEU A 240 13.94 2.69 -16.87
N GLN A 241 14.96 2.95 -17.70
CA GLN A 241 15.38 4.30 -18.04
C GLN A 241 14.36 4.94 -18.97
N MET A 242 14.11 6.25 -18.82
CA MET A 242 13.12 6.96 -19.63
C MET A 242 13.44 6.89 -21.13
N GLY A 243 14.71 6.82 -21.51
CA GLY A 243 15.11 6.60 -22.90
C GLY A 243 14.54 5.31 -23.49
N ASP A 244 14.63 4.19 -22.75
CA ASP A 244 14.10 2.89 -23.17
C ASP A 244 12.57 2.88 -23.20
N VAL A 245 11.95 3.58 -22.25
CA VAL A 245 10.49 3.76 -22.15
C VAL A 245 9.95 4.54 -23.35
N LEU A 246 10.61 5.64 -23.74
CA LEU A 246 10.24 6.43 -24.92
C LEU A 246 10.46 5.66 -26.22
N LEU A 247 11.52 4.86 -26.31
CA LEU A 247 11.73 3.96 -27.44
C LEU A 247 10.61 2.92 -27.55
N ALA A 248 10.24 2.28 -26.44
CA ALA A 248 9.12 1.34 -26.41
C ALA A 248 7.79 1.98 -26.87
N GLY A 249 7.53 3.23 -26.47
CA GLY A 249 6.38 3.99 -26.95
C GLY A 249 6.42 4.23 -28.46
N LYS A 250 7.57 4.67 -28.99
CA LYS A 250 7.77 4.91 -30.43
C LYS A 250 7.62 3.64 -31.25
N SER A 251 8.11 2.50 -30.77
CA SER A 251 7.93 1.18 -31.40
C SER A 251 6.45 0.81 -31.54
N LEU A 252 5.61 1.31 -30.64
CA LEU A 252 4.15 1.14 -30.67
C LEU A 252 3.42 2.32 -31.34
N GLN A 253 4.13 3.15 -32.11
CA GLN A 253 3.61 4.32 -32.81
C GLN A 253 2.95 5.37 -31.89
N MET A 254 3.37 5.41 -30.61
CA MET A 254 2.94 6.41 -29.66
C MET A 254 3.84 7.64 -29.77
N THR A 255 3.26 8.84 -29.71
CA THR A 255 4.06 10.06 -29.54
C THR A 255 4.62 10.11 -28.11
N ASP A 256 5.69 10.88 -27.89
CA ASP A 256 6.21 11.10 -26.52
C ASP A 256 5.11 11.60 -25.58
N THR A 257 4.17 12.41 -26.08
CA THR A 257 3.01 12.89 -25.30
C THR A 257 2.07 11.74 -24.93
N ASP A 258 1.78 10.83 -25.85
CA ASP A 258 0.93 9.67 -25.60
C ASP A 258 1.58 8.69 -24.63
N THR A 259 2.90 8.51 -24.73
CA THR A 259 3.69 7.73 -23.77
C THR A 259 3.58 8.29 -22.37
N MET A 260 3.73 9.61 -22.18
CA MET A 260 3.57 10.22 -20.86
C MET A 260 2.14 10.10 -20.31
N LYS A 261 1.12 10.18 -21.18
CA LYS A 261 -0.28 9.94 -20.77
C LYS A 261 -0.49 8.49 -20.32
N ALA A 262 0.05 7.52 -21.06
CA ALA A 262 -0.01 6.10 -20.69
C ALA A 262 0.69 5.83 -19.35
N LEU A 263 1.89 6.38 -19.13
CA LEU A 263 2.61 6.23 -17.86
C LEU A 263 1.82 6.80 -16.67
N ARG A 264 1.19 7.97 -16.83
CA ARG A 264 0.33 8.55 -15.78
C ARG A 264 -0.89 7.68 -15.51
N TYR A 265 -1.50 7.11 -16.55
CA TYR A 265 -2.60 6.18 -16.38
C TYR A 265 -2.17 4.94 -15.60
N LEU A 266 -1.11 4.25 -16.05
CA LEU A 266 -0.58 3.05 -15.40
C LEU A 266 -0.14 3.33 -13.95
N HIS A 267 0.38 4.54 -13.67
CA HIS A 267 0.68 4.98 -12.31
C HIS A 267 -0.57 5.13 -11.44
N ASN A 268 -1.63 5.72 -11.98
CA ASN A 268 -2.87 5.97 -11.25
C ASN A 268 -3.62 4.66 -10.91
N VAL A 269 -3.44 3.61 -11.71
CA VAL A 269 -3.98 2.26 -11.44
C VAL A 269 -2.99 1.34 -10.70
N THR A 270 -1.85 1.88 -10.22
CA THR A 270 -0.81 1.15 -9.47
C THR A 270 -0.20 -0.03 -10.22
N VAL A 271 -0.22 -0.02 -11.56
CA VAL A 271 0.50 -1.02 -12.36
C VAL A 271 2.00 -0.70 -12.35
N ILE A 272 2.36 0.58 -12.42
CA ILE A 272 3.74 1.07 -12.36
C ILE A 272 3.86 2.21 -11.33
N LEU A 273 5.09 2.62 -11.00
CA LEU A 273 5.35 3.90 -10.33
C LEU A 273 6.13 4.85 -11.23
N TYR A 274 5.60 6.06 -11.40
CA TYR A 274 6.18 7.09 -12.27
C TYR A 274 6.15 8.46 -11.57
N TYR A 275 7.32 8.96 -11.17
CA TYR A 275 7.48 10.20 -10.42
C TYR A 275 8.40 11.19 -11.16
N PRO A 276 7.97 11.75 -12.31
CA PRO A 276 8.82 12.57 -13.15
C PRO A 276 9.36 13.83 -12.47
N GLN A 277 8.73 14.25 -11.36
CA GLN A 277 9.04 15.51 -10.69
C GLN A 277 10.32 15.41 -9.86
N VAL A 278 10.75 14.19 -9.53
CA VAL A 278 11.93 13.90 -8.71
C VAL A 278 12.85 12.87 -9.33
N LEU A 279 12.30 11.97 -10.16
CA LEU A 279 13.02 10.94 -10.90
C LEU A 279 12.52 10.93 -12.37
N PRO A 280 12.84 11.99 -13.15
CA PRO A 280 12.40 12.10 -14.54
C PRO A 280 12.92 10.97 -15.45
N ASP A 281 14.07 10.41 -15.09
CA ASP A 281 14.78 9.43 -15.90
C ASP A 281 14.37 7.98 -15.60
N PHE A 282 13.46 7.74 -14.65
CA PHE A 282 13.10 6.39 -14.20
C PHE A 282 11.61 6.13 -14.22
N VAL A 283 11.25 4.92 -14.63
CA VAL A 283 9.92 4.33 -14.47
C VAL A 283 10.06 3.00 -13.76
N PHE A 284 9.40 2.82 -12.62
CA PHE A 284 9.38 1.54 -11.92
C PHE A 284 8.23 0.71 -12.48
N VAL A 285 8.55 -0.32 -13.24
CA VAL A 285 7.57 -1.27 -13.78
C VAL A 285 7.08 -2.26 -12.72
N ASP A 286 7.86 -2.43 -11.64
CA ASP A 286 7.52 -3.28 -10.52
C ASP A 286 7.72 -2.50 -9.20
N PRO A 287 6.66 -2.21 -8.42
CA PRO A 287 6.79 -1.55 -7.13
C PRO A 287 7.34 -2.45 -6.00
N HIS A 288 7.41 -3.78 -6.19
CA HIS A 288 7.74 -4.72 -5.10
C HIS A 288 9.12 -4.46 -4.47
N PRO A 289 10.21 -4.14 -5.20
CA PRO A 289 11.49 -3.92 -4.53
C PRO A 289 11.53 -2.69 -3.62
N ILE A 290 10.74 -1.67 -3.92
CA ILE A 290 10.58 -0.51 -3.03
C ILE A 290 9.95 -0.96 -1.71
N LEU A 291 8.91 -1.80 -1.78
CA LEU A 291 8.29 -2.41 -0.61
C LEU A 291 9.29 -3.26 0.17
N ASP A 292 10.07 -4.09 -0.51
CA ASP A 292 11.04 -4.99 0.11
C ASP A 292 12.13 -4.25 0.88
N ILE A 293 12.71 -3.20 0.32
CA ILE A 293 13.75 -2.41 1.00
C ILE A 293 13.16 -1.75 2.25
N LEU A 294 11.96 -1.18 2.15
CA LEU A 294 11.26 -0.58 3.29
C LEU A 294 10.87 -1.63 4.34
N SER A 295 10.49 -2.84 3.90
CA SER A 295 10.23 -4.02 4.75
C SER A 295 11.40 -4.27 5.66
N ARG A 296 12.57 -4.42 5.03
CA ARG A 296 13.78 -4.85 5.71
C ARG A 296 14.28 -3.76 6.64
N LEU A 297 14.20 -2.49 6.23
CA LEU A 297 14.55 -1.35 7.07
C LEU A 297 13.65 -1.27 8.33
N LEU A 298 12.32 -1.35 8.17
CA LEU A 298 11.38 -1.25 9.28
C LEU A 298 11.38 -2.52 10.15
N ALA A 299 11.68 -3.67 9.56
CA ALA A 299 11.81 -4.91 10.31
C ALA A 299 13.00 -4.86 11.28
N LEU A 300 14.13 -4.30 10.85
CA LEU A 300 15.32 -4.10 11.69
C LEU A 300 15.06 -3.18 12.90
N VAL A 301 14.09 -2.28 12.79
CA VAL A 301 13.64 -1.43 13.89
C VAL A 301 12.71 -2.19 14.84
N THR A 302 11.77 -2.93 14.27
CA THR A 302 10.56 -3.36 14.96
C THR A 302 10.70 -4.74 15.58
N TYR A 303 11.47 -5.64 14.96
CA TYR A 303 11.53 -7.04 15.33
C TYR A 303 12.91 -7.42 15.88
N GLN A 304 12.90 -8.40 16.79
CA GLN A 304 14.13 -9.00 17.24
C GLN A 304 14.61 -9.99 16.18
N ILE A 305 15.68 -9.63 15.48
CA ILE A 305 16.27 -10.44 14.42
C ILE A 305 17.49 -11.16 14.99
N PRO A 306 17.43 -12.50 15.18
CA PRO A 306 18.58 -13.29 15.56
C PRO A 306 19.69 -13.21 14.50
N ARG A 307 20.94 -13.40 14.92
CA ARG A 307 22.11 -13.20 14.06
C ARG A 307 22.11 -14.14 12.86
N GLU A 308 21.68 -15.38 13.08
CA GLU A 308 21.54 -16.42 12.06
C GLU A 308 20.56 -16.05 10.93
N HIS A 309 19.61 -15.14 11.20
CA HIS A 309 18.60 -14.69 10.24
C HIS A 309 18.92 -13.31 9.65
N LEU A 310 20.00 -12.65 10.09
CA LEU A 310 20.37 -11.31 9.62
C LEU A 310 20.61 -11.28 8.10
N GLY A 311 21.10 -12.38 7.52
CA GLY A 311 21.31 -12.54 6.08
C GLY A 311 20.03 -12.48 5.22
N HIS A 312 18.84 -12.49 5.82
CA HIS A 312 17.60 -12.19 5.12
C HIS A 312 17.36 -10.69 4.93
N PHE A 313 18.02 -9.84 5.73
CA PHE A 313 17.80 -8.40 5.79
C PHE A 313 18.97 -7.60 5.23
N VAL A 314 20.20 -8.09 5.40
CA VAL A 314 21.44 -7.43 4.94
C VAL A 314 22.20 -8.33 3.96
N LYS A 315 23.07 -7.72 3.15
CA LYS A 315 23.93 -8.42 2.21
C LYS A 315 24.84 -9.43 2.91
N GLU A 316 25.18 -10.51 2.22
CA GLU A 316 26.04 -11.57 2.76
C GLU A 316 27.40 -11.00 3.18
N GLY A 317 27.88 -11.40 4.37
CA GLY A 317 29.15 -10.90 4.93
C GLY A 317 29.12 -9.47 5.46
N VAL A 318 27.96 -8.80 5.45
CA VAL A 318 27.79 -7.44 5.97
C VAL A 318 27.18 -7.49 7.37
N ASP A 319 27.84 -6.86 8.33
CA ASP A 319 27.32 -6.65 9.68
C ASP A 319 26.84 -5.19 9.88
N LEU A 320 25.81 -5.04 10.70
CA LEU A 320 25.36 -3.74 11.19
C LEU A 320 26.14 -3.37 12.46
N SER A 321 26.73 -2.18 12.48
CA SER A 321 27.38 -1.68 13.70
C SER A 321 26.34 -1.43 14.79
N GLU A 322 26.74 -1.56 16.05
CA GLU A 322 25.86 -1.25 17.18
C GLU A 322 25.34 0.19 17.13
N SER A 323 26.14 1.13 16.62
CA SER A 323 25.72 2.52 16.43
C SER A 323 24.63 2.69 15.38
N GLU A 324 24.64 1.89 14.30
CA GLU A 324 23.61 1.93 13.26
C GLU A 324 22.32 1.33 13.78
N LYS A 325 22.40 0.18 14.47
CA LYS A 325 21.25 -0.44 15.12
C LYS A 325 20.61 0.48 16.14
N ASP A 326 21.40 1.09 17.02
CA ASP A 326 20.91 2.00 18.05
C ASP A 326 20.28 3.26 17.46
N ASN A 327 20.92 3.87 16.45
CA ASN A 327 20.33 5.04 15.79
C ASN A 327 19.02 4.71 15.10
N LEU A 328 18.94 3.57 14.41
CA LEU A 328 17.74 3.14 13.72
C LEU A 328 16.61 2.80 14.70
N THR A 329 16.89 1.96 15.71
CA THR A 329 15.89 1.45 16.66
C THR A 329 15.43 2.49 17.69
N LYS A 330 16.33 3.36 18.17
CA LYS A 330 16.02 4.32 19.25
C LYS A 330 15.57 5.67 18.72
N ASN A 331 16.14 6.10 17.59
CA ASN A 331 15.95 7.45 17.07
C ASN A 331 15.26 7.47 15.70
N GLY A 332 15.01 6.32 15.06
CA GLY A 332 14.50 6.26 13.69
C GLY A 332 15.47 6.84 12.66
N LEU A 333 16.77 6.86 12.96
CA LEU A 333 17.79 7.51 12.14
C LEU A 333 18.58 6.49 11.31
N PHE A 334 18.82 6.81 10.05
CA PHE A 334 19.66 6.01 9.15
C PHE A 334 20.44 6.87 8.16
N THR A 335 21.35 6.24 7.42
CA THR A 335 22.18 6.90 6.39
C THR A 335 22.08 6.12 5.08
N GLN A 336 22.56 6.69 3.98
CA GLN A 336 22.69 5.97 2.71
C GLN A 336 23.56 4.70 2.87
N ALA A 337 24.63 4.76 3.66
CA ALA A 337 25.49 3.61 3.93
C ALA A 337 24.71 2.44 4.56
N LEU A 338 23.71 2.72 5.42
CA LEU A 338 22.85 1.66 5.95
C LEU A 338 21.97 1.04 4.85
N LEU A 339 21.41 1.86 3.96
CA LEU A 339 20.62 1.36 2.83
C LEU A 339 21.44 0.50 1.87
N GLU A 340 22.72 0.82 1.66
CA GLU A 340 23.63 0.04 0.81
C GLU A 340 23.92 -1.35 1.39
N LYS A 341 23.83 -1.50 2.71
CA LYS A 341 24.00 -2.78 3.43
C LYS A 341 22.75 -3.65 3.39
N LEU A 342 21.57 -3.08 3.20
CA LEU A 342 20.34 -3.86 3.10
C LEU A 342 20.44 -4.80 1.90
N LYS A 343 19.89 -6.00 2.08
CA LYS A 343 19.74 -6.91 0.97
C LYS A 343 18.69 -6.32 0.04
N ASP A 344 19.12 -5.94 -1.13
CA ASP A 344 18.32 -5.49 -2.26
C ASP A 344 18.50 -6.51 -3.39
N ASP A 345 17.41 -6.85 -4.05
CA ASP A 345 17.44 -7.73 -5.21
C ASP A 345 17.61 -6.91 -6.52
N GLU A 346 17.94 -5.61 -6.39
CA GLU A 346 17.92 -4.60 -7.44
C GLU A 346 19.11 -3.64 -7.38
N ASP A 347 19.70 -3.36 -8.55
CA ASP A 347 20.77 -2.36 -8.75
C ASP A 347 20.24 -0.91 -8.83
N PHE A 348 19.11 -0.61 -8.16
CA PHE A 348 18.57 0.75 -8.16
C PHE A 348 19.46 1.70 -7.33
N PRO A 349 19.91 2.85 -7.88
CA PRO A 349 20.77 3.77 -7.17
C PRO A 349 20.15 4.26 -5.86
N LYS A 350 20.84 4.02 -4.74
CA LYS A 350 20.38 4.41 -3.40
C LYS A 350 20.17 5.92 -3.23
N PRO A 351 20.96 6.82 -3.84
CA PRO A 351 20.64 8.24 -3.83
C PRO A 351 19.28 8.56 -4.45
N ASP A 352 18.91 7.90 -5.54
CA ASP A 352 17.63 8.10 -6.21
C ASP A 352 16.47 7.48 -5.42
N PHE A 353 16.72 6.36 -4.73
CA PHE A 353 15.78 5.81 -3.75
C PHE A 353 15.51 6.78 -2.62
N ILE A 354 16.55 7.41 -2.05
CA ILE A 354 16.37 8.44 -1.01
C ILE A 354 15.54 9.61 -1.53
N LYS A 355 15.82 10.10 -2.76
CA LYS A 355 15.01 11.18 -3.37
C LYS A 355 13.54 10.79 -3.48
N LEU A 356 13.26 9.56 -3.88
CA LEU A 356 11.90 9.03 -3.93
C LEU A 356 11.25 9.02 -2.54
N LEU A 357 11.93 8.49 -1.51
CA LEU A 357 11.39 8.44 -0.15
C LEU A 357 11.12 9.84 0.43
N LEU A 358 11.98 10.82 0.13
CA LEU A 358 11.78 12.22 0.51
C LEU A 358 10.58 12.85 -0.19
N HIS A 359 10.40 12.57 -1.48
CA HIS A 359 9.25 13.02 -2.27
C HIS A 359 7.94 12.44 -1.73
N LEU A 360 7.97 11.16 -1.35
CA LEU A 360 6.83 10.46 -0.78
C LEU A 360 6.57 10.80 0.69
N HIS A 361 7.37 11.67 1.30
CA HIS A 361 7.25 12.06 2.71
C HIS A 361 7.34 10.87 3.69
N ILE A 362 8.04 9.81 3.28
CA ILE A 362 8.33 8.65 4.13
C ILE A 362 9.44 9.01 5.13
N ILE A 363 10.43 9.76 4.64
CA ILE A 363 11.60 10.17 5.40
C ILE A 363 11.80 11.68 5.29
N ILE A 364 12.66 12.20 6.15
CA ILE A 364 13.17 13.56 6.06
C ILE A 364 14.67 13.58 6.30
N GLU A 365 15.41 14.44 5.60
CA GLU A 365 16.80 14.72 5.92
C GLU A 365 16.88 15.55 7.21
N THR A 366 17.80 15.17 8.09
CA THR A 366 18.03 15.88 9.35
C THR A 366 18.91 17.12 9.13
N ASN A 367 19.24 17.82 10.22
CA ASN A 367 20.23 18.89 10.18
C ASN A 367 21.66 18.39 9.91
N LYS A 368 21.91 17.08 9.98
CA LYS A 368 23.17 16.45 9.59
C LYS A 368 23.04 15.93 8.18
N GLN A 369 23.83 16.49 7.27
CA GLN A 369 23.83 16.11 5.87
C GLN A 369 24.05 14.60 5.70
N GLY A 370 23.21 13.96 4.89
CA GLY A 370 23.28 12.51 4.63
C GLY A 370 22.76 11.61 5.76
N GLN A 371 22.17 12.20 6.81
CA GLN A 371 21.42 11.48 7.84
C GLN A 371 19.92 11.74 7.67
N TYR A 372 19.15 10.66 7.62
CA TYR A 372 17.72 10.66 7.38
C TYR A 372 16.96 10.11 8.57
N PHE A 373 15.75 10.60 8.76
CA PHE A 373 14.82 10.20 9.81
C PHE A 373 13.57 9.58 9.20
N ILE A 374 13.17 8.40 9.70
CA ILE A 374 11.95 7.68 9.34
C ILE A 374 11.00 7.65 10.56
N PRO A 375 9.93 8.45 10.59
CA PRO A 375 9.07 8.54 11.78
C PRO A 375 8.37 7.23 12.12
N SER A 376 8.03 6.42 11.11
CA SER A 376 7.41 5.10 11.25
C SER A 376 8.28 4.09 12.01
N ALA A 377 9.57 4.38 12.16
CA ALA A 377 10.50 3.58 12.96
C ALA A 377 10.50 3.97 14.44
N LEU A 378 9.81 5.04 14.85
CA LEU A 378 9.86 5.44 16.24
C LEU A 378 9.11 4.43 17.13
N PRO A 379 9.71 4.02 18.27
CA PRO A 379 8.99 3.23 19.24
C PRO A 379 7.84 4.06 19.82
N SER A 380 6.73 3.40 20.14
CA SER A 380 5.65 4.04 20.89
C SER A 380 6.18 4.53 22.24
N TYR A 381 5.95 5.82 22.55
CA TYR A 381 6.31 6.38 23.84
C TYR A 381 5.39 5.80 24.93
N PRO A 382 5.91 5.43 26.12
CA PRO A 382 5.07 4.94 27.21
C PRO A 382 4.00 5.99 27.58
N LYS A 383 2.79 5.54 27.91
CA LYS A 383 1.65 6.40 28.23
C LYS A 383 2.07 7.49 29.22
N THR A 384 2.06 8.74 28.79
CA THR A 384 2.02 9.87 29.71
C THR A 384 0.67 9.79 30.43
N THR A 385 0.67 9.25 31.64
CA THR A 385 -0.55 8.97 32.42
C THR A 385 -1.32 10.23 32.82
N LYS A 386 -0.75 11.42 32.58
CA LYS A 386 -1.40 12.71 32.84
C LYS A 386 -0.97 13.72 31.76
N PRO A 387 -1.90 14.55 31.23
CA PRO A 387 -1.51 15.75 30.50
C PRO A 387 -0.55 16.56 31.38
N PRO A 388 0.45 17.26 30.79
CA PRO A 388 1.34 18.11 31.58
C PRO A 388 0.50 19.09 32.40
N LYS A 389 0.52 18.93 33.73
CA LYS A 389 -0.08 19.91 34.64
C LYS A 389 0.75 21.17 34.52
N SER A 390 0.24 22.17 33.82
CA SER A 390 0.81 23.50 33.80
C SER A 390 -0.25 24.47 34.28
N ASP A 391 0.03 25.18 35.37
CA ASP A 391 -0.80 26.28 35.87
C ASP A 391 -0.65 27.55 35.01
N ILE A 392 0.11 27.47 33.90
CA ILE A 392 0.54 28.60 33.08
C ILE A 392 0.11 28.41 31.60
N ILE A 393 -0.23 27.19 31.17
CA ILE A 393 -0.52 26.88 29.77
C ILE A 393 -1.89 26.21 29.68
N ASP A 394 -2.87 26.94 29.13
CA ASP A 394 -4.13 26.35 28.69
C ASP A 394 -3.85 25.47 27.45
N PRO A 395 -3.99 24.13 27.54
CA PRO A 395 -3.71 23.26 26.42
C PRO A 395 -4.78 23.44 25.34
N ILE A 396 -4.36 23.76 24.12
CA ILE A 396 -5.26 23.71 22.96
C ILE A 396 -5.48 22.24 22.60
N GLN A 397 -6.66 21.72 22.94
CA GLN A 397 -7.06 20.38 22.55
C GLN A 397 -7.70 20.41 21.16
N ILE A 398 -6.99 19.90 20.16
CA ILE A 398 -7.53 19.69 18.80
C ILE A 398 -8.03 18.25 18.71
N ILE A 399 -9.33 18.08 18.53
CA ILE A 399 -9.97 16.77 18.40
C ILE A 399 -10.34 16.55 16.94
N TRP A 400 -9.85 15.45 16.36
CA TRP A 400 -10.27 15.02 15.03
C TRP A 400 -11.72 14.51 15.09
N ARG A 401 -12.66 15.31 14.58
CA ARG A 401 -14.09 15.00 14.55
C ARG A 401 -14.53 14.69 13.12
N SER A 402 -15.51 13.80 12.97
CA SER A 402 -16.11 13.49 11.67
C SER A 402 -16.80 14.73 11.06
N PRO A 403 -16.69 14.99 9.74
CA PRO A 403 -17.44 16.06 9.07
C PRO A 403 -18.97 15.86 9.09
N ILE A 404 -19.46 14.67 9.47
CA ILE A 404 -20.90 14.30 9.45
C ILE A 404 -21.67 14.94 10.63
N MET A 405 -21.02 15.79 11.43
CA MET A 405 -21.58 16.37 12.65
C MET A 405 -22.66 17.45 12.46
N GLU A 406 -22.95 17.91 11.24
CA GLU A 406 -24.00 18.92 11.06
C GLU A 406 -25.43 18.34 11.01
N GLN A 407 -25.61 17.01 10.91
CA GLN A 407 -26.95 16.42 10.72
C GLN A 407 -27.31 15.16 11.53
N GLU A 408 -26.42 14.59 12.36
CA GLU A 408 -26.74 13.38 13.15
C GLU A 408 -26.88 13.62 14.66
N GLN A 409 -27.82 12.92 15.30
CA GLN A 409 -28.16 13.01 16.73
C GLN A 409 -27.18 12.27 17.68
N ASP A 410 -26.16 11.55 17.17
CA ASP A 410 -25.13 10.92 18.01
C ASP A 410 -23.75 11.60 17.82
N PRO A 411 -23.31 12.46 18.75
CA PRO A 411 -22.12 13.29 18.61
C PRO A 411 -20.77 12.53 18.73
N ARG A 412 -20.76 11.19 18.63
CA ARG A 412 -19.60 10.33 18.97
C ARG A 412 -19.08 9.44 17.84
N VAL A 413 -19.46 9.69 16.59
CA VAL A 413 -18.84 8.98 15.46
C VAL A 413 -17.46 9.59 15.17
N ILE A 414 -16.43 9.06 15.83
CA ILE A 414 -15.03 9.35 15.52
C ILE A 414 -14.67 8.60 14.24
N LEU A 415 -14.36 9.32 13.15
CA LEU A 415 -13.75 8.69 11.97
C LEU A 415 -12.40 8.11 12.40
N PRO A 416 -12.06 6.90 11.93
CA PRO A 416 -10.73 6.37 12.20
C PRO A 416 -9.68 7.32 11.65
N VAL A 417 -8.62 7.50 12.43
CA VAL A 417 -7.50 8.37 12.07
C VAL A 417 -6.64 7.58 11.07
N PRO A 418 -6.41 8.11 9.85
CA PRO A 418 -5.62 7.43 8.84
C PRO A 418 -4.26 7.02 9.37
N PHE A 419 -3.89 5.76 9.16
CA PHE A 419 -2.54 5.30 9.45
C PHE A 419 -1.55 6.04 8.55
N GLY A 420 -0.44 6.51 9.11
CA GLY A 420 0.53 7.36 8.42
C GLY A 420 0.33 8.87 8.56
N ILE A 421 -0.82 9.35 9.08
CA ILE A 421 -1.05 10.80 9.24
C ILE A 421 -0.05 11.44 10.21
N PHE A 422 0.32 10.73 11.29
CA PHE A 422 1.30 11.21 12.26
C PHE A 422 2.71 11.23 11.69
N PRO A 423 3.23 10.15 11.07
CA PRO A 423 4.47 10.21 10.31
C PRO A 423 4.53 11.38 9.32
N LEU A 424 3.47 11.55 8.52
CA LEU A 424 3.36 12.64 7.55
C LEU A 424 3.37 14.02 8.23
N ALA A 425 2.64 14.18 9.32
CA ALA A 425 2.64 15.41 10.11
C ALA A 425 4.03 15.71 10.67
N ILE A 426 4.72 14.72 11.23
CA ILE A 426 6.09 14.86 11.75
C ILE A 426 7.04 15.31 10.64
N VAL A 427 7.03 14.65 9.48
CA VAL A 427 7.84 15.04 8.33
C VAL A 427 7.54 16.49 7.93
N ASN A 428 6.27 16.85 7.78
CA ASN A 428 5.89 18.20 7.37
C ASN A 428 6.24 19.27 8.42
N LEU A 429 6.19 18.94 9.71
CA LEU A 429 6.58 19.83 10.79
C LEU A 429 8.09 20.03 10.84
N MET A 430 8.87 18.97 10.64
CA MET A 430 10.32 19.05 10.60
C MET A 430 10.85 19.81 9.38
N LYS A 431 10.10 19.85 8.27
CA LYS A 431 10.39 20.73 7.12
C LYS A 431 10.24 22.23 7.45
N ARG A 432 9.56 22.61 8.53
CA ARG A 432 9.38 24.01 8.90
C ARG A 432 10.62 24.50 9.67
N ASN A 433 11.27 25.53 9.17
CA ASN A 433 12.45 26.18 9.76
C ASN A 433 12.25 26.81 11.16
N LYS A 434 11.06 26.72 11.77
CA LYS A 434 10.80 27.17 13.13
C LYS A 434 10.51 25.97 14.02
N ALA A 435 11.38 25.74 15.00
CA ALA A 435 11.23 24.71 16.01
C ALA A 435 9.90 24.89 16.76
N THR A 436 8.88 24.16 16.34
CA THR A 436 7.58 24.15 17.01
C THR A 436 7.59 22.92 17.90
N LYS A 437 7.60 23.11 19.22
CA LYS A 437 7.46 22.00 20.17
C LYS A 437 6.01 21.54 20.12
N ILE A 438 5.75 20.44 19.41
CA ILE A 438 4.42 19.83 19.33
C ILE A 438 4.50 18.51 20.08
N LEU A 439 3.68 18.37 21.12
CA LEU A 439 3.52 17.15 21.87
C LEU A 439 2.21 16.50 21.42
N PHE A 440 2.29 15.31 20.83
CA PHE A 440 1.11 14.49 20.57
C PHE A 440 0.86 13.62 21.82
N SER A 441 -0.34 13.73 22.41
CA SER A 441 -0.74 13.01 23.62
C SER A 441 -1.82 11.98 23.33
#